data_AF-A0A358DRA2-F1
#
_entry.id   AF-A0A358DRA2-F1
#
_cell.length_a   1.000
_cell.length_b   1.000
_cell.length_c   1.000
_cell.angle_alpha   90.00
_cell.angle_beta   90.00
_cell.angle_gamma   90.00
#
_symmetry.space_group_name_H-M   'P 1'
#
loop_
_entity.id
_entity.type
_entity.pdbx_description
1 polymer ?
#
loop_
_entity_poly.entity_id
_entity_poly.type
_entity_poly.pdbx_seq_one_letter_code
_entity_poly.pdbx_strand_id
1 'polypeptide(L)'
;MELEVRPFIVLSLLLLSLSAQAAPRAAKLKLRVESPQVLEGGIDEAKVRQRVRSRTQTFLNCYQRHVKEQDARSGSLLLRFDVLGSGRVDALTIVSSDLGDALGGCLVKRLRALRMPMPDKREAAAFEIGVTYRRIFEGREVPRRR
;
A
#
# COMPACT_ATOMS: atom_id res chain seq x y z
N MET A 1 -51.80 41.94 47.96
CA MET A 1 -50.89 41.98 46.80
C MET A 1 -49.52 41.62 47.31
N GLU A 2 -49.15 40.34 47.29
CA GLU A 2 -47.76 39.91 47.45
C GLU A 2 -47.52 38.79 46.43
N LEU A 3 -46.63 39.08 45.48
CA LEU A 3 -46.19 38.17 44.43
C LEU A 3 -44.89 37.52 44.90
N GLU A 4 -44.96 36.27 45.33
CA GLU A 4 -43.79 35.43 45.57
C GLU A 4 -43.23 34.94 44.23
N VAL A 5 -42.11 35.51 43.82
CA VAL A 5 -41.32 35.11 42.65
C VAL A 5 -40.46 33.90 43.05
N ARG A 6 -40.74 32.72 42.50
CA ARG A 6 -39.88 31.54 42.65
C ARG A 6 -38.80 31.51 41.56
N PRO A 7 -37.51 31.34 41.92
CA PRO A 7 -36.43 31.41 40.96
C PRO A 7 -36.27 30.11 40.16
N PHE A 8 -35.92 30.33 38.90
CA PHE A 8 -35.35 29.37 37.96
C PHE A 8 -34.26 28.50 38.60
N ILE A 9 -34.50 27.20 38.75
CA ILE A 9 -33.42 26.20 38.82
C ILE A 9 -33.81 25.02 37.93
N VAL A 10 -33.69 25.21 36.62
CA VAL A 10 -33.62 24.10 35.68
C VAL A 10 -32.17 23.61 35.70
N LEU A 11 -31.90 22.66 36.58
CA LEU A 11 -30.62 21.96 36.68
C LEU A 11 -30.45 21.09 35.42
N SER A 12 -29.97 21.71 34.34
CA SER A 12 -29.64 21.03 33.10
C SER A 12 -28.37 20.20 33.33
N LEU A 13 -28.55 18.94 33.68
CA LEU A 13 -27.54 17.89 33.64
C LEU A 13 -27.05 17.75 32.19
N LEU A 14 -26.05 18.55 31.83
CA LEU A 14 -25.21 18.35 30.66
C LEU A 14 -24.43 17.04 30.86
N LEU A 15 -25.05 15.94 30.42
CA LEU A 15 -24.39 14.68 30.14
C LEU A 15 -23.27 14.97 29.12
N LEU A 16 -22.04 15.10 29.63
CA LEU A 16 -20.81 15.01 28.85
C LEU A 16 -20.86 13.68 28.09
N SER A 17 -21.29 13.74 26.84
CA SER A 17 -21.22 12.66 25.88
C SER A 17 -19.75 12.42 25.55
N LEU A 18 -19.07 11.67 26.43
CA LEU A 18 -17.76 11.12 26.19
C LEU A 18 -17.89 10.10 25.06
N SER A 19 -17.83 10.58 23.82
CA SER A 19 -17.76 9.73 22.64
C SER A 19 -16.43 8.99 22.71
N ALA A 20 -16.49 7.74 23.18
CA ALA A 20 -15.40 6.79 23.06
C ALA A 20 -15.14 6.57 21.56
N GLN A 21 -14.29 7.42 20.97
CA GLN A 21 -13.78 7.19 19.63
C GLN A 21 -12.92 5.94 19.70
N ALA A 22 -13.48 4.83 19.20
CA ALA A 22 -12.75 3.59 19.05
C ALA A 22 -11.50 3.88 18.22
N ALA A 23 -10.33 3.80 18.86
CA ALA A 23 -9.06 3.97 18.18
C ALA A 23 -9.02 3.03 16.96
N PRO A 24 -8.58 3.50 15.78
CA PRO A 24 -8.51 2.64 14.60
C PRO A 24 -7.62 1.44 14.93
N ARG A 25 -8.16 0.22 14.73
CA ARG A 25 -7.41 -1.02 14.94
C ARG A 25 -6.13 -0.97 14.10
N ALA A 26 -5.00 -1.38 14.69
CA ALA A 26 -3.74 -1.52 13.98
C ALA A 26 -3.92 -2.49 12.80
N ALA A 27 -4.07 -1.95 11.59
CA ALA A 27 -4.18 -2.72 10.38
C ALA A 27 -2.78 -2.96 9.81
N LYS A 28 -2.44 -4.22 9.55
CA LYS A 28 -1.19 -4.56 8.87
C LYS A 28 -1.36 -4.35 7.36
N LEU A 29 -0.28 -3.94 6.70
CA LEU A 29 -0.25 -3.80 5.24
C LEU A 29 0.30 -5.09 4.62
N LYS A 30 -0.47 -5.68 3.72
CA LYS A 30 -0.07 -6.86 2.95
C LYS A 30 0.16 -6.47 1.49
N LEU A 31 1.34 -6.77 0.98
CA LEU A 31 1.67 -6.59 -0.43
C LEU A 31 1.21 -7.81 -1.24
N ARG A 32 0.62 -7.56 -2.41
CA ARG A 32 0.43 -8.58 -3.45
C ARG A 32 1.16 -8.11 -4.71
N VAL A 33 1.94 -9.02 -5.29
CA VAL A 33 2.61 -8.82 -6.57
C VAL A 33 1.98 -9.77 -7.57
N GLU A 34 1.48 -9.21 -8.67
CA GLU A 34 0.80 -9.92 -9.75
C GLU A 34 1.78 -10.66 -10.65
N SER A 35 1.26 -11.46 -11.59
CA SER A 35 2.09 -12.01 -12.66
C SER A 35 2.47 -10.89 -13.62
N PRO A 36 3.74 -10.81 -14.05
CA PRO A 36 4.15 -9.83 -15.03
C PRO A 36 3.53 -10.14 -16.39
N GLN A 37 3.16 -9.11 -17.14
CA GLN A 37 2.73 -9.21 -18.52
C GLN A 37 3.92 -8.86 -19.41
N VAL A 38 4.43 -9.81 -20.18
CA VAL A 38 5.53 -9.58 -21.12
C VAL A 38 4.99 -8.81 -22.31
N LEU A 39 5.59 -7.65 -22.59
CA LEU A 39 5.24 -6.80 -23.72
C LEU A 39 6.14 -7.09 -24.91
N GLU A 40 7.44 -7.26 -24.66
CA GLU A 40 8.47 -7.45 -25.70
C GLU A 40 9.57 -8.38 -25.19
N GLY A 41 10.18 -9.14 -26.11
CA GLY A 41 11.25 -10.10 -25.81
C GLY A 41 10.76 -11.37 -25.09
N GLY A 42 11.71 -12.16 -24.60
CA GLY A 42 11.43 -13.36 -23.80
C GLY A 42 12.03 -13.20 -22.40
N ILE A 43 11.23 -13.36 -21.35
CA ILE A 43 11.71 -13.36 -19.97
C ILE A 43 10.81 -14.24 -19.10
N ASP A 44 11.43 -15.00 -18.20
CA ASP A 44 10.69 -15.91 -17.30
C ASP A 44 9.87 -15.12 -16.26
N GLU A 45 8.56 -15.04 -16.50
CA GLU A 45 7.58 -14.34 -15.66
C GLU A 45 7.59 -14.81 -14.20
N ALA A 46 7.77 -16.11 -13.96
CA ALA A 46 7.77 -16.67 -12.62
C ALA A 46 9.00 -16.20 -11.84
N LYS A 47 10.17 -16.21 -12.49
CA LYS A 47 11.42 -15.66 -11.91
C LYS A 47 11.33 -14.16 -11.71
N VAL A 48 10.76 -13.41 -12.66
CA VAL A 48 10.53 -11.96 -12.52
C VAL A 48 9.64 -11.68 -11.32
N ARG A 49 8.48 -12.34 -11.23
CA ARG A 49 7.55 -12.20 -10.11
C ARG A 49 8.20 -12.53 -8.78
N GLN A 50 8.94 -13.63 -8.70
CA GLN A 50 9.69 -14.02 -7.51
C GLN A 50 10.73 -12.94 -7.15
N ARG A 51 11.43 -12.39 -8.15
CA ARG A 51 12.43 -11.36 -7.93
C ARG A 51 11.82 -10.07 -7.38
N VAL A 52 10.70 -9.61 -7.93
CA VAL A 52 9.99 -8.43 -7.42
C VAL A 52 9.42 -8.70 -6.02
N ARG A 53 8.81 -9.88 -5.79
CA ARG A 53 8.33 -10.30 -4.46
C ARG A 53 9.43 -10.34 -3.40
N SER A 54 10.65 -10.73 -3.76
CA SER A 54 11.80 -10.70 -2.83
C SER A 54 12.13 -9.30 -2.30
N ARG A 55 11.57 -8.24 -2.91
CA ARG A 55 11.73 -6.84 -2.50
C ARG A 55 10.55 -6.28 -1.74
N THR A 56 9.68 -7.13 -1.19
CA THR A 56 8.52 -6.73 -0.38
C THR A 56 8.85 -5.67 0.66
N GLN A 57 9.96 -5.81 1.40
CA GLN A 57 10.35 -4.81 2.41
C GLN A 57 10.65 -3.43 1.81
N THR A 58 11.25 -3.38 0.61
CA THR A 58 11.49 -2.12 -0.10
C THR A 58 10.18 -1.42 -0.43
N PHE A 59 9.18 -2.17 -0.92
CA PHE A 59 7.85 -1.63 -1.20
C PHE A 59 7.20 -1.08 0.07
N LEU A 60 7.20 -1.87 1.16
CA LEU A 60 6.64 -1.44 2.43
C LEU A 60 7.35 -0.19 3.00
N ASN A 61 8.68 -0.13 2.90
CA ASN A 61 9.45 1.03 3.37
C ASN A 61 9.13 2.29 2.56
N CYS A 62 9.00 2.20 1.23
CA CYS A 62 8.60 3.33 0.41
C CYS A 62 7.17 3.78 0.75
N TYR A 63 6.26 2.81 0.96
CA TYR A 63 4.89 3.11 1.36
C TYR A 63 4.85 3.86 2.70
N GLN A 64 5.48 3.32 3.75
CA GLN A 64 5.49 3.91 5.10
C GLN A 64 6.08 5.32 5.14
N ARG A 65 7.05 5.63 4.28
CA ARG A 65 7.67 6.96 4.20
C ARG A 65 6.76 8.02 3.59
N HIS A 66 5.84 7.61 2.72
CA HIS A 66 5.06 8.54 1.90
C HIS A 66 3.56 8.48 2.15
N VAL A 67 3.08 7.48 2.88
CA VAL A 67 1.67 7.34 3.28
C VAL A 67 1.59 7.43 4.80
N LYS A 68 0.87 8.42 5.31
CA LYS A 68 0.65 8.59 6.76
C LYS A 68 -0.08 7.36 7.30
N GLU A 69 0.29 6.89 8.49
CA GLU A 69 -0.29 5.67 9.10
C GLU A 69 -1.83 5.75 9.24
N GLN A 70 -2.35 6.96 9.47
CA GLN A 70 -3.80 7.22 9.58
C GLN A 70 -4.51 7.15 8.21
N ASP A 71 -3.80 7.37 7.11
CA ASP A 71 -4.28 7.30 5.72
C ASP A 71 -3.66 6.10 4.97
N ALA A 72 -3.32 5.04 5.70
CA ALA A 72 -2.83 3.79 5.09
C ALA A 72 -3.96 3.15 4.27
N ARG A 73 -4.21 3.67 3.08
CA ARG A 73 -5.24 3.25 2.14
C ARG A 73 -4.73 2.13 1.25
N SER A 74 -5.60 1.17 0.96
CA SER A 74 -5.31 0.18 -0.07
C SER A 74 -5.17 0.89 -1.43
N GLY A 75 -4.36 0.34 -2.31
CA GLY A 75 -4.17 0.90 -3.65
C GLY A 75 -3.19 0.09 -4.47
N SER A 76 -3.13 0.40 -5.76
CA SER A 76 -2.32 -0.35 -6.71
C SER A 76 -1.33 0.55 -7.46
N LEU A 77 -0.29 -0.07 -8.01
CA LEU A 77 0.60 0.50 -9.00
C LEU A 77 0.82 -0.50 -10.12
N LEU A 78 0.87 0.00 -11.36
CA LEU A 78 1.37 -0.73 -12.51
C LEU A 78 2.74 -0.18 -12.88
N LEU A 79 3.75 -1.05 -12.86
CA LEU A 79 5.13 -0.69 -13.14
C LEU A 79 5.56 -1.31 -14.46
N ARG A 80 6.17 -0.53 -15.35
CA ARG A 80 6.79 -1.04 -16.58
C ARG A 80 8.31 -1.06 -16.41
N PHE A 81 8.90 -2.20 -16.73
CA PHE A 81 10.33 -2.43 -16.74
C PHE A 81 10.81 -2.66 -18.17
N ASP A 82 11.88 -2.00 -18.55
CA ASP A 82 12.67 -2.33 -19.73
C ASP A 82 14.04 -2.86 -19.24
N VAL A 83 14.38 -4.08 -19.65
CA VAL A 83 15.51 -4.85 -19.13
C VAL A 83 16.46 -5.21 -20.25
N LEU A 84 17.74 -4.89 -20.07
CA LEU A 84 18.80 -5.26 -21.00
C LEU A 84 19.06 -6.77 -20.95
N GLY A 85 19.65 -7.32 -22.02
CA GLY A 85 20.10 -8.73 -22.08
C GLY A 85 21.03 -9.18 -20.95
N SER A 86 21.66 -8.24 -20.24
CA SER A 86 22.47 -8.48 -19.04
C SER A 86 21.65 -8.65 -17.74
N GLY A 87 20.32 -8.54 -17.80
CA GLY A 87 19.42 -8.50 -16.63
C GLY A 87 19.47 -7.18 -15.85
N ARG A 88 20.18 -6.16 -16.35
CA ARG A 88 20.13 -4.80 -15.77
C ARG A 88 18.83 -4.11 -16.21
N VAL A 89 18.17 -3.44 -15.27
CA VAL A 89 17.04 -2.56 -15.59
C VAL A 89 17.60 -1.32 -16.31
N ASP A 90 17.14 -1.10 -17.54
CA ASP A 90 17.47 0.08 -18.34
C ASP A 90 16.55 1.23 -17.94
N ALA A 91 15.25 0.97 -18.01
CA ALA A 91 14.21 1.91 -17.62
C ALA A 91 13.18 1.26 -16.70
N LEU A 92 12.59 2.11 -15.86
CA LEU A 92 11.48 1.77 -14.99
C LEU A 92 10.57 2.99 -14.91
N THR A 93 9.31 2.80 -15.28
CA THR A 93 8.27 3.82 -15.30
C THR A 93 7.03 3.33 -14.57
N ILE A 94 6.21 4.29 -14.14
CA ILE A 94 4.92 4.02 -13.51
C ILE A 94 3.87 4.28 -14.56
N VAL A 95 3.15 3.22 -14.92
CA VAL A 95 2.08 3.30 -15.92
C VAL A 95 0.82 3.87 -15.27
N SER A 96 0.51 3.44 -14.05
CA SER A 96 -0.60 3.95 -13.25
C SER A 96 -0.36 3.81 -11.75
N SER A 97 -1.00 4.68 -10.95
CA SER A 97 -0.95 4.60 -9.48
C SER A 97 -2.15 5.25 -8.81
N ASP A 98 -2.73 4.56 -7.82
CA ASP A 98 -3.77 5.11 -6.92
C ASP A 98 -3.17 5.75 -5.65
N LEU A 99 -1.84 5.65 -5.50
CA LEU A 99 -1.11 5.96 -4.27
C LEU A 99 -0.26 7.24 -4.37
N GLY A 100 -0.24 7.88 -5.53
CA GLY A 100 0.41 9.16 -5.79
C GLY A 100 1.90 9.06 -6.17
N ASP A 101 2.42 10.16 -6.72
CA ASP A 101 3.73 10.18 -7.41
C ASP A 101 4.94 10.01 -6.48
N ALA A 102 4.85 10.51 -5.24
CA ALA A 102 5.97 10.48 -4.29
C ALA A 102 6.39 9.04 -3.92
N LEU A 103 5.41 8.16 -3.69
CA LEU A 103 5.64 6.73 -3.46
C LEU A 103 6.30 6.10 -4.69
N GLY A 104 5.77 6.46 -5.87
CA GLY A 104 6.30 6.06 -7.15
C GLY A 104 7.79 6.35 -7.34
N GLY A 105 8.20 7.60 -7.11
CA GLY A 105 9.59 8.02 -7.21
C GLY A 105 10.52 7.23 -6.28
N CYS A 106 10.09 6.93 -5.05
CA CYS A 106 10.83 6.07 -4.12
C CYS A 106 11.04 4.66 -4.70
N LEU A 107 9.99 4.05 -5.26
CA LEU A 107 10.07 2.72 -5.87
C LEU A 107 11.00 2.72 -7.08
N VAL A 108 10.84 3.67 -8.00
CA VAL A 108 11.66 3.76 -9.21
C VAL A 108 13.15 3.83 -8.85
N LYS A 109 13.52 4.69 -7.89
CA LYS A 109 14.90 4.83 -7.43
C LYS A 109 15.48 3.53 -6.85
N ARG A 110 14.67 2.77 -6.11
CA ARG A 110 15.12 1.53 -5.44
C ARG A 110 15.14 0.33 -6.39
N LEU A 111 14.17 0.23 -7.30
CA LEU A 111 13.98 -0.92 -8.16
C LEU A 111 14.85 -0.86 -9.42
N ARG A 112 15.26 0.33 -9.90
CA ARG A 112 16.25 0.46 -10.99
C ARG A 112 17.61 -0.15 -10.65
N ALA A 113 17.96 -0.22 -9.36
CA ALA A 113 19.21 -0.84 -8.92
C ALA A 113 19.15 -2.37 -8.90
N LEU A 114 18.01 -2.99 -9.22
CA LEU A 114 17.86 -4.43 -9.22
C LEU A 114 18.49 -5.08 -10.44
N ARG A 115 19.04 -6.27 -10.21
CA ARG A 115 19.27 -7.25 -11.26
C ARG A 115 18.04 -8.13 -11.39
N MET A 116 17.44 -8.09 -12.57
CA MET A 116 16.36 -8.97 -13.02
C MET A 116 16.95 -10.27 -13.56
N PRO A 117 16.13 -11.33 -13.69
CA PRO A 117 16.51 -12.49 -14.49
C PRO A 117 17.00 -12.04 -15.87
N MET A 118 18.00 -12.72 -16.40
CA MET A 118 18.44 -12.46 -17.77
C MET A 118 17.30 -12.85 -18.71
N PRO A 119 16.95 -11.99 -19.67
CA PRO A 119 16.03 -12.35 -20.73
C PRO A 119 16.56 -13.51 -21.57
N ASP A 120 15.65 -14.19 -22.26
CA ASP A 120 15.94 -15.26 -23.19
C ASP A 120 16.85 -14.76 -24.32
N LYS A 121 17.74 -15.63 -24.79
CA LYS A 121 18.75 -15.33 -25.81
C LYS A 121 19.65 -14.12 -25.51
N ARG A 122 19.59 -13.57 -24.28
CA ARG A 122 20.30 -12.34 -23.86
C ARG A 122 19.91 -11.11 -24.68
N GLU A 123 18.68 -11.07 -25.17
CA GLU A 123 18.11 -9.90 -25.85
C GLU A 123 17.43 -8.97 -24.84
N ALA A 124 17.08 -7.74 -25.22
CA ALA A 124 16.30 -6.87 -24.33
C ALA A 124 14.86 -7.39 -24.19
N ALA A 125 14.23 -7.15 -23.05
CA ALA A 125 12.83 -7.48 -22.81
C ALA A 125 12.11 -6.38 -22.03
N ALA A 126 10.83 -6.21 -22.30
CA ALA A 126 9.95 -5.28 -21.60
C ALA A 126 8.76 -6.02 -20.98
N PHE A 127 8.40 -5.65 -19.75
CA PHE A 127 7.24 -6.22 -19.07
C PHE A 127 6.59 -5.23 -18.11
N GLU A 128 5.31 -5.46 -17.85
CA GLU A 128 4.56 -4.73 -16.83
C GLU A 128 4.24 -5.63 -15.64
N ILE A 129 4.23 -5.08 -14.43
CA ILE A 129 3.89 -5.83 -13.22
C ILE A 129 3.07 -4.99 -12.25
N GLY A 130 1.91 -5.54 -11.87
CA GLY A 130 1.01 -4.95 -10.89
C GLY A 130 1.44 -5.24 -9.46
N VAL A 131 1.38 -4.22 -8.61
CA VAL A 131 1.63 -4.32 -7.17
C VAL A 131 0.46 -3.67 -6.41
N THR A 132 -0.22 -4.46 -5.59
CA THR A 132 -1.34 -4.00 -4.76
C THR A 132 -0.98 -4.03 -3.29
N TYR A 133 -1.21 -2.91 -2.60
CA TYR A 133 -1.17 -2.81 -1.15
C TYR A 133 -2.58 -3.02 -0.60
N ARG A 134 -2.74 -3.98 0.32
CA ARG A 134 -4.02 -4.26 0.98
C ARG A 134 -3.88 -4.09 2.48
N ARG A 135 -4.82 -3.38 3.10
CA ARG A 135 -4.98 -3.45 4.56
C ARG A 135 -5.60 -4.78 4.96
N ILE A 136 -5.02 -5.41 5.96
CA ILE A 136 -5.62 -6.51 6.70
C ILE A 136 -5.85 -6.07 8.15
N PHE A 137 -7.10 -6.16 8.59
CA PHE A 137 -7.43 -5.99 10.00
C PHE A 137 -7.24 -7.34 10.68
N GLU A 138 -6.23 -7.48 11.54
CA GLU A 138 -6.16 -8.64 12.42
C GLU A 138 -7.27 -8.52 13.46
N GLY A 139 -8.29 -9.37 13.32
CA GLY A 139 -9.33 -9.52 14.34
C GLY A 139 -8.79 -10.35 15.50
N ARG A 140 -8.99 -9.88 16.74
CA ARG A 140 -9.10 -10.81 17.86
C ARG A 140 -10.36 -11.64 17.61
N GLU A 141 -10.19 -12.96 17.51
CA GLU A 141 -11.30 -13.91 17.56
C GLU A 141 -12.03 -13.69 18.90
N VAL A 142 -13.26 -13.19 18.84
CA VAL A 142 -14.10 -13.07 20.02
C VAL A 142 -14.55 -14.49 20.34
N PRO A 143 -14.20 -15.06 21.52
CA PRO A 143 -14.67 -16.39 21.87
C PRO A 143 -16.20 -16.37 21.84
N ARG A 144 -16.80 -17.18 20.96
CA ARG A 144 -18.24 -17.43 21.02
C ARG A 144 -18.50 -18.10 22.36
N ARG A 145 -19.06 -17.34 23.32
CA ARG A 145 -19.67 -17.95 24.50
C ARG A 145 -20.80 -18.85 23.97
N ARG A 146 -20.63 -20.16 24.17
CA ARG A 146 -21.73 -21.12 24.13
C ARG A 146 -22.60 -20.94 25.36
#